data_AF-A0A2E9K222-F1
#
_entry.id   AF-A0A2E9K222-F1
#
_cell.length_a   1.000
_cell.length_b   1.000
_cell.length_c   1.000
_cell.angle_alpha   90.00
_cell.angle_beta   90.00
_cell.angle_gamma   90.00
#
_symmetry.space_group_name_H-M   'P 1'
#
loop_
_entity.id
_entity.type
_entity.pdbx_description
1 polymer ?
#
loop_
_entity_poly.entity_id
_entity_poly.type
_entity_poly.pdbx_seq_one_letter_code
_entity_poly.pdbx_strand_id
1 'polypeptide(L)'
;MAPATKKARWLALLSYLGLLAWVTLWQFVLVEERVYGTLFIAIVYILPLLLPLRGIIAGKPYTHAWANFVVLFYVIHGITAGYAAPQELGYAITELILATGMFAGCSLFARLRGRELGLGLKKLKDVMKEEKQRFEETE
;
A
#
# COMPACT_ATOMS: atom_id res chain seq x y z
N MET A 1 0.64 20.84 -2.78
CA MET A 1 0.86 19.76 -1.79
C MET A 1 1.38 20.39 -0.53
N ALA A 2 0.67 20.23 0.59
CA ALA A 2 1.15 20.68 1.87
C ALA A 2 2.48 19.96 2.25
N PRO A 3 3.34 20.57 3.09
CA PRO A 3 4.60 19.95 3.52
C PRO A 3 4.40 18.60 4.22
N ALA A 4 3.28 18.41 4.92
CA ALA A 4 2.89 17.12 5.52
C ALA A 4 2.66 16.02 4.46
N THR A 5 2.05 16.38 3.33
CA THR A 5 1.73 15.46 2.23
C THR A 5 3.00 14.99 1.51
N LYS A 6 4.02 15.85 1.40
CA LYS A 6 5.34 15.46 0.87
C LYS A 6 6.08 14.49 1.79
N LYS A 7 6.07 14.74 3.11
CA LYS A 7 6.71 13.84 4.10
C LYS A 7 6.04 12.46 4.12
N ALA A 8 4.71 12.40 4.10
CA ALA A 8 3.97 11.14 4.04
C ALA A 8 4.24 10.38 2.73
N ARG A 9 4.40 11.09 1.60
CA ARG A 9 4.77 10.48 0.31
C ARG A 9 6.16 9.85 0.36
N TRP A 10 7.13 10.56 0.90
CA TRP A 10 8.51 10.07 1.03
C TRP A 10 8.58 8.88 1.99
N LEU A 11 7.86 8.93 3.11
CA LEU A 11 7.76 7.81 4.03
C LEU A 11 7.14 6.58 3.34
N ALA A 12 6.03 6.75 2.63
CA ALA A 12 5.39 5.65 1.90
C ALA A 12 6.31 5.05 0.82
N LEU A 13 7.05 5.89 0.08
CA LEU A 13 8.00 5.44 -0.94
C LEU A 13 9.22 4.72 -0.33
N LEU A 14 9.82 5.27 0.71
CA LEU A 14 10.96 4.67 1.40
C LEU A 14 10.58 3.34 2.03
N SER A 15 9.44 3.27 2.74
CA SER A 15 8.96 2.03 3.34
C SER A 15 8.60 0.99 2.28
N TYR A 16 8.00 1.41 1.16
CA TYR A 16 7.69 0.51 0.05
C TYR A 16 8.95 -0.06 -0.62
N LEU A 17 9.93 0.81 -0.94
CA LEU A 17 11.20 0.36 -1.54
C LEU A 17 12.00 -0.49 -0.57
N GLY A 18 11.99 -0.14 0.72
CA GLY A 18 12.59 -0.93 1.79
C GLY A 18 11.96 -2.32 1.90
N LEU A 19 10.62 -2.42 1.86
CA LEU A 19 9.92 -3.71 1.86
C LEU A 19 10.25 -4.53 0.62
N LEU A 20 10.25 -3.90 -0.57
CA LEU A 20 10.57 -4.60 -1.82
C LEU A 20 12.01 -5.13 -1.84
N ALA A 21 12.97 -4.32 -1.39
CA ALA A 21 14.36 -4.73 -1.24
C ALA A 21 14.49 -5.84 -0.19
N TRP A 22 13.79 -5.74 0.94
CA TRP A 22 13.84 -6.72 2.02
C TRP A 22 13.27 -8.08 1.60
N VAL A 23 12.07 -8.11 1.02
CA VAL A 23 11.43 -9.33 0.47
C VAL A 23 12.35 -9.99 -0.56
N THR A 24 12.95 -9.19 -1.45
CA THR A 24 13.84 -9.71 -2.49
C THR A 24 15.12 -10.28 -1.86
N LEU A 25 15.72 -9.57 -0.91
CA LEU A 25 16.92 -10.03 -0.21
C LEU A 25 16.63 -11.32 0.56
N TRP A 26 15.50 -11.39 1.27
CA TRP A 26 15.12 -12.56 2.04
C TRP A 26 14.90 -13.78 1.15
N GLN A 27 14.06 -13.65 0.11
CA GLN A 27 13.73 -14.78 -0.76
C GLN A 27 14.90 -15.25 -1.65
N PHE A 28 15.84 -14.37 -2.02
CA PHE A 28 16.94 -14.74 -2.91
C PHE A 28 18.25 -15.07 -2.19
N VAL A 29 18.52 -14.43 -1.05
CA VAL A 29 19.83 -14.52 -0.35
C VAL A 29 19.74 -15.33 0.93
N LEU A 30 18.65 -15.19 1.71
CA LEU A 30 18.55 -15.78 3.04
C LEU A 30 17.87 -17.17 3.03
N VAL A 31 17.10 -17.52 2.00
CA VAL A 31 16.53 -18.86 1.85
C VAL A 31 17.57 -19.82 1.25
N GLU A 32 18.15 -20.64 2.12
CA GLU A 32 19.23 -21.59 1.80
C GLU A 32 18.72 -22.83 1.03
N GLU A 33 17.49 -23.29 1.30
CA GLU A 33 16.80 -24.32 0.52
C GLU A 33 15.68 -23.73 -0.35
N ARG A 34 15.97 -23.51 -1.63
CA ARG A 34 14.97 -23.08 -2.60
C ARG A 34 14.01 -24.22 -2.95
N VAL A 35 12.93 -24.35 -2.17
CA VAL A 35 11.82 -25.28 -2.44
C VAL A 35 11.08 -24.92 -3.74
N TYR A 36 11.09 -23.65 -4.14
CA TYR A 36 10.37 -23.14 -5.31
C TYR A 36 11.31 -22.54 -6.35
N GLY A 37 10.97 -22.68 -7.64
CA GLY A 37 11.72 -22.07 -8.72
C GLY A 37 11.74 -20.54 -8.64
N THR A 38 12.85 -19.92 -9.05
CA THR A 38 13.06 -18.46 -9.01
C THR A 38 11.94 -17.66 -9.70
N LEU A 39 11.38 -18.20 -10.79
CA LEU A 39 10.24 -17.61 -11.49
C LEU A 39 8.96 -17.59 -10.65
N PHE A 40 8.69 -18.64 -9.87
CA PHE A 40 7.53 -18.71 -9.01
C PHE A 40 7.61 -17.66 -7.88
N ILE A 41 8.77 -17.54 -7.26
CA ILE A 41 9.05 -16.53 -6.23
C ILE A 41 8.86 -15.12 -6.80
N ALA A 42 9.41 -14.83 -7.97
CA ALA A 42 9.26 -13.52 -8.61
C ALA A 42 7.79 -13.21 -8.96
N ILE A 43 7.04 -14.18 -9.49
CA ILE A 43 5.65 -13.97 -9.88
C ILE A 43 4.74 -13.82 -8.65
N VAL A 44 4.96 -14.59 -7.60
CA VAL A 44 4.07 -14.58 -6.41
C VAL A 44 4.43 -13.47 -5.43
N TYR A 45 5.73 -13.16 -5.24
CA TYR A 45 6.18 -12.20 -4.25
C TYR A 45 6.62 -10.86 -4.82
N ILE A 46 7.07 -10.77 -6.07
CA ILE A 46 7.57 -9.50 -6.64
C ILE A 46 6.50 -8.84 -7.51
N LEU A 47 5.76 -9.62 -8.31
CA LEU A 47 4.73 -9.10 -9.22
C LEU A 47 3.61 -8.32 -8.50
N PRO A 48 3.02 -8.82 -7.39
CA PRO A 48 1.94 -8.11 -6.72
C PRO A 48 2.43 -6.82 -6.09
N LEU A 49 3.71 -6.77 -5.70
CA LEU A 49 4.35 -5.57 -5.22
C LEU A 49 4.55 -4.58 -6.37
N LEU A 50 5.05 -5.00 -7.52
CA LEU A 50 5.33 -4.12 -8.68
C LEU A 50 4.07 -3.42 -9.24
N LEU A 51 2.90 -4.05 -9.17
CA LEU A 51 1.63 -3.47 -9.65
C LEU A 51 1.30 -2.09 -9.03
N PRO A 52 1.28 -1.91 -7.70
CA PRO A 52 1.03 -0.64 -7.05
C PRO A 52 2.18 0.36 -7.20
N LEU A 53 3.41 -0.07 -7.51
CA LEU A 53 4.56 0.84 -7.64
C LEU A 53 4.28 1.96 -8.65
N ARG A 54 3.77 1.60 -9.83
CA ARG A 54 3.49 2.57 -10.91
C ARG A 54 2.46 3.62 -10.48
N GLY A 55 1.44 3.21 -9.73
CA GLY A 55 0.40 4.12 -9.27
C GLY A 55 0.78 4.93 -8.03
N ILE A 56 1.66 4.41 -7.16
CA ILE A 56 2.27 5.16 -6.05
C ILE A 56 3.14 6.30 -6.61
N ILE A 57 3.93 6.03 -7.65
CA ILE A 57 4.74 7.06 -8.34
C ILE A 57 3.83 8.12 -8.99
N ALA A 58 2.72 7.70 -9.61
CA ALA A 58 1.71 8.62 -10.14
C ALA A 58 0.97 9.41 -9.05
N GLY A 59 1.05 8.99 -7.78
CA GLY A 59 0.45 9.67 -6.64
C GLY A 59 -1.07 9.62 -6.61
N LYS A 60 -1.69 8.58 -7.21
CA LYS A 60 -3.14 8.41 -7.18
C LYS A 60 -3.56 7.88 -5.81
N PRO A 61 -4.53 8.52 -5.10
CA PRO A 61 -4.99 8.06 -3.78
C PRO A 61 -5.50 6.62 -3.81
N TYR A 62 -6.19 6.25 -4.88
CA TYR A 62 -6.72 4.91 -5.09
C TYR A 62 -5.62 3.84 -5.08
N THR A 63 -4.45 4.12 -5.67
CA THR A 63 -3.35 3.14 -5.68
C THR A 63 -2.70 3.00 -4.31
N HIS A 64 -2.69 4.05 -3.48
CA HIS A 64 -2.25 3.92 -2.10
C HIS A 64 -3.21 3.07 -1.24
N ALA A 65 -4.51 3.17 -1.49
CA ALA A 65 -5.48 2.26 -0.85
C ALA A 65 -5.26 0.81 -1.32
N TRP A 66 -4.99 0.61 -2.61
CA TRP A 66 -4.71 -0.72 -3.16
C TRP A 66 -3.41 -1.33 -2.64
N ALA A 67 -2.36 -0.52 -2.50
CA ALA A 67 -1.07 -0.93 -1.92
C ALA A 67 -1.21 -1.45 -0.49
N ASN A 68 -2.21 -0.99 0.25
CA ASN A 68 -2.50 -1.46 1.59
C ASN A 68 -2.96 -2.93 1.60
N PHE A 69 -3.77 -3.35 0.62
CA PHE A 69 -4.18 -4.75 0.47
C PHE A 69 -2.99 -5.64 0.11
N VAL A 70 -2.06 -5.14 -0.69
CA VAL A 70 -0.82 -5.86 -1.03
C VAL A 70 0.04 -6.05 0.21
N VAL A 71 0.22 -5.01 1.04
CA VAL A 71 1.01 -5.11 2.28
C VAL A 71 0.45 -6.14 3.27
N LEU A 72 -0.87 -6.29 3.34
CA LEU A 72 -1.52 -7.29 4.19
C LEU A 72 -1.07 -8.72 3.88
N PHE A 73 -0.81 -9.04 2.60
CA PHE A 73 -0.25 -10.33 2.21
C PHE A 73 1.12 -10.57 2.84
N TYR A 74 1.99 -9.55 2.87
CA TYR A 74 3.33 -9.65 3.48
C TYR A 74 3.28 -9.67 5.00
N VAL A 75 2.30 -9.00 5.63
CA VAL A 75 2.07 -9.11 7.07
C VAL A 75 1.74 -10.56 7.45
N ILE A 76 0.84 -11.21 6.70
CA ILE A 76 0.53 -12.62 6.90
C ILE A 76 1.78 -13.47 6.67
N HIS A 77 2.51 -13.23 5.58
CA HIS A 77 3.75 -13.95 5.29
C HIS A 77 4.78 -13.84 6.42
N GLY A 78 5.06 -12.64 6.91
CA GLY A 78 6.00 -12.42 8.02
C GLY A 78 5.56 -13.14 9.30
N ILE A 79 4.27 -13.11 9.65
CA ILE A 79 3.75 -13.84 10.83
C ILE A 79 3.89 -15.36 10.63
N THR A 80 3.49 -15.88 9.47
CA THR A 80 3.58 -17.30 9.18
C THR A 80 5.04 -17.77 9.12
N ALA A 81 5.94 -16.98 8.55
CA ALA A 81 7.38 -17.28 8.49
C ALA A 81 8.01 -17.30 9.88
N GLY A 82 7.70 -16.31 10.73
CA GLY A 82 8.17 -16.28 12.11
C GLY A 82 7.63 -17.45 12.95
N TYR A 83 6.43 -17.95 12.66
CA TYR A 83 5.87 -19.13 13.33
C TYR A 83 6.44 -20.45 12.80
N ALA A 84 6.61 -20.56 11.48
CA ALA A 84 7.09 -21.78 10.82
C ALA A 84 8.59 -22.03 11.02
N ALA A 85 9.39 -20.97 11.12
CA ALA A 85 10.84 -21.03 11.26
C ALA A 85 11.31 -20.05 12.36
N PRO A 86 11.42 -20.49 13.62
CA PRO A 86 11.87 -19.65 14.74
C PRO A 86 13.28 -19.08 14.54
N GLN A 87 14.13 -19.75 13.75
CA GLN A 87 15.46 -19.27 13.39
C GLN A 87 15.43 -18.03 12.47
N GLU A 88 14.34 -17.83 11.71
CA GLU A 88 14.14 -16.69 10.81
C GLU A 88 13.34 -15.56 11.46
N LEU A 89 13.06 -15.65 12.76
CA LEU A 89 12.15 -14.75 13.47
C LEU A 89 12.63 -13.29 13.47
N GLY A 90 13.95 -13.06 13.45
CA GLY A 90 14.52 -11.71 13.30
C GLY A 90 14.19 -11.06 11.96
N TYR A 91 14.17 -11.84 10.87
CA TYR A 91 13.81 -11.36 9.54
C TYR A 91 12.30 -11.10 9.44
N ALA A 92 11.49 -11.97 10.05
CA ALA A 92 10.03 -11.81 10.14
C ALA A 92 9.63 -10.52 10.88
N ILE A 93 10.30 -10.21 12.00
CA ILE A 93 10.04 -8.98 12.76
C ILE A 93 10.42 -7.75 11.93
N THR A 94 11.56 -7.78 11.25
CA THR A 94 12.01 -6.66 10.42
C THR A 94 11.04 -6.40 9.27
N GLU A 95 10.55 -7.46 8.62
CA GLU A 95 9.51 -7.36 7.59
C GLU A 95 8.20 -6.79 8.14
N LEU A 96 7.76 -7.22 9.32
CA LEU A 96 6.56 -6.69 9.99
C LEU A 96 6.67 -5.20 10.31
N ILE A 97 7.84 -4.75 10.77
CA ILE A 97 8.09 -3.33 11.05
C ILE A 97 8.03 -2.50 9.75
N LEU A 98 8.63 -3.00 8.67
CA LEU A 98 8.58 -2.33 7.36
C LEU A 98 7.15 -2.31 6.78
N ALA A 99 6.42 -3.42 6.89
CA ALA A 99 5.05 -3.55 6.40
C ALA A 99 4.08 -2.64 7.15
N THR A 100 4.20 -2.57 8.49
CA THR A 100 3.38 -1.67 9.32
C THR A 100 3.70 -0.20 9.07
N GLY A 101 4.99 0.14 8.89
CA GLY A 101 5.41 1.49 8.48
C GLY A 101 4.85 1.89 7.12
N MET A 102 4.88 0.98 6.14
CA MET A 102 4.29 1.18 4.82
C MET A 102 2.77 1.33 4.90
N PHE A 103 2.09 0.52 5.71
CA PHE A 103 0.65 0.59 5.93
C PHE A 103 0.25 1.95 6.49
N ALA A 104 0.92 2.39 7.55
CA ALA A 104 0.68 3.70 8.16
C ALA A 104 0.96 4.84 7.19
N GLY A 105 2.08 4.79 6.47
CA GLY A 105 2.48 5.80 5.48
C GLY A 105 1.51 5.92 4.31
N CYS A 106 1.11 4.78 3.72
CA CYS A 106 0.14 4.75 2.61
C CYS A 106 -1.25 5.20 3.07
N SER A 107 -1.70 4.76 4.24
CA SER A 107 -3.02 5.11 4.78
C SER A 107 -3.12 6.60 5.13
N LEU A 108 -2.10 7.17 5.77
CA LEU A 108 -2.00 8.61 6.03
C LEU A 108 -1.96 9.43 4.74
N PHE A 109 -1.15 9.02 3.75
CA PHE A 109 -1.04 9.72 2.48
C PHE A 109 -2.35 9.67 1.67
N ALA A 110 -2.99 8.49 1.57
CA ALA A 110 -4.27 8.34 0.90
C ALA A 110 -5.34 9.26 1.51
N ARG A 111 -5.38 9.33 2.85
CA ARG A 111 -6.35 10.14 3.59
C ARG A 111 -6.09 11.64 3.43
N LEU A 112 -4.82 12.08 3.53
CA LEU A 112 -4.44 13.49 3.32
C LEU A 112 -4.70 13.93 1.87
N ARG A 113 -4.31 13.11 0.89
CA ARG A 113 -4.48 13.45 -0.52
C ARG A 113 -5.93 13.34 -0.99
N GLY A 114 -6.72 12.42 -0.42
CA GLY A 114 -8.17 12.37 -0.62
C GLY A 114 -8.87 13.64 -0.11
N ARG A 115 -8.40 14.20 1.01
CA ARG A 115 -8.87 15.51 1.52
C ARG A 115 -8.42 16.67 0.64
N GLU A 116 -7.18 16.67 0.14
CA GLU A 116 -6.66 17.72 -0.75
C GLU A 116 -7.35 17.75 -2.13
N LEU A 117 -7.71 16.58 -2.67
CA LEU A 117 -8.37 16.48 -3.99
C LEU A 117 -9.87 16.79 -3.96
N GLY A 118 -10.44 17.11 -2.80
CA GLY A 118 -11.85 17.46 -2.69
C GLY A 118 -12.81 16.34 -3.11
N LEU A 119 -12.34 15.09 -3.20
CA LEU A 119 -13.13 13.89 -3.54
C LEU A 119 -14.18 13.53 -2.47
N GLY A 120 -14.40 14.40 -1.49
CA GLY A 120 -15.58 14.31 -0.64
C GLY A 120 -16.80 14.44 -1.54
N LEU A 121 -17.67 13.43 -1.50
CA LEU A 121 -19.00 13.51 -2.10
C LEU A 121 -19.61 14.88 -1.78
N LYS A 122 -20.03 15.59 -2.82
CA LYS A 122 -20.79 16.84 -2.70
C LYS A 122 -21.89 16.57 -1.67
N LYS A 123 -22.04 17.43 -0.66
CA LYS A 123 -22.95 17.13 0.45
C LYS A 123 -24.33 16.82 -0.15
N LEU A 124 -24.95 15.74 0.31
CA LEU A 124 -26.22 15.26 -0.23
C LEU A 124 -27.27 16.38 -0.33
N LYS A 125 -27.26 17.32 0.63
CA LYS A 125 -28.13 18.49 0.64
C LYS A 125 -27.96 19.40 -0.58
N ASP A 126 -26.73 19.58 -1.07
CA ASP A 126 -26.42 20.42 -2.23
C ASP A 126 -26.85 19.71 -3.52
N VAL A 127 -26.65 18.38 -3.59
CA VAL A 127 -27.10 17.55 -4.73
C VAL A 127 -28.63 17.52 -4.83
N MET A 128 -29.33 17.30 -3.70
CA MET A 128 -30.79 17.29 -3.68
C MET A 128 -31.40 18.66 -4.03
N LYS A 129 -30.73 19.76 -3.67
CA LYS A 129 -31.18 21.11 -4.01
C LYS A 129 -31.01 21.39 -5.50
N GLU A 130 -29.89 20.98 -6.09
CA GLU A 130 -29.65 21.06 -7.55
C GLU A 130 -30.63 20.18 -8.34
N GLU A 131 -30.95 18.97 -7.86
CA GLU A 131 -31.96 18.12 -8.52
C GLU A 131 -33.36 18.72 -8.41
N LYS A 132 -33.79 19.20 -7.24
CA LYS A 132 -35.10 19.83 -7.06
C LYS A 132 -35.29 21.04 -7.98
N GLN A 133 -34.28 21.89 -8.10
CA GLN A 133 -34.31 23.05 -9.01
C GLN A 133 -34.40 22.63 -10.48
N ARG A 134 -33.69 21.57 -10.87
CA ARG A 134 -33.76 21.03 -12.24
C ARG A 134 -35.15 20.49 -12.57
N PHE A 135 -35.79 19.77 -11.64
CA PHE A 135 -37.14 19.27 -11.84
C PHE A 135 -38.18 20.40 -11.89
N GLU A 136 -38.04 21.44 -11.05
CA GLU A 136 -38.92 22.62 -11.04
C GLU A 136 -38.75 23.51 -12.29
N GLU A 137 -37.59 23.55 -12.94
CA GLU A 137 -37.37 24.28 -14.21
C GLU A 137 -37.88 23.53 -15.45
N THR A 138 -38.18 22.24 -15.31
CA THR A 138 -38.63 21.38 -16.42
C THR A 138 -40.16 21.21 -16.46
N GLU A 139 -40.87 21.59 -15.39
CA GLU A 139 -42.34 21.72 -15.34
C GLU A 139 -42.80 23.15 -15.70
#